data_AF-A0A9X2JJZ9-F1
#
_entry.id   AF-A0A9X2JJZ9-F1
#
_cell.length_a   1.000
_cell.length_b   1.000
_cell.length_c   1.000
_cell.angle_alpha   90.00
_cell.angle_beta   90.00
_cell.angle_gamma   90.00
#
_symmetry.space_group_name_H-M   'P 1'
#
loop_
_entity.id
_entity.type
_entity.pdbx_description
1 polymer ?
#
loop_
_entity_poly.entity_id
_entity_poly.type
_entity_poly.pdbx_seq_one_letter_code
_entity_poly.pdbx_strand_id
1 'polypeptide(L)'
;MAQRRMFSNRITNSAKFLKMPLSSQALYFHLGLHADDDGIVEAFTIMRQVGAVEDDLRILAAKEFVVILNTDLVTFITDWSENNRIRADRKVDSIYKNMLLKILPEAEIIKPKPRADTGKPTGRPLDNQWTAQVRLGKDRLGKDSKTIDQVQKPNRDRVSHLENDFDKLWSLYPTGRKQGRKKAFAAYQRAIKNGTTNKQIQDGIVNYKKEIKIQKTPINYIKQGSTWFFNECWSDEFNFTPPTQKRNGREVVQKETLPDWAKEDHVEEEKPNDEDKSNRIAELMEQINKKE
;
A
#
# COMPACT_ATOMS: atom_id res chain seq x y z
N MET A 1 2.92 -21.26 1.60
CA MET A 1 4.00 -20.42 1.04
C MET A 1 3.49 -19.87 -0.28
N ALA A 2 3.70 -18.59 -0.60
CA ALA A 2 3.35 -18.08 -1.91
C ALA A 2 4.20 -18.79 -2.98
N GLN A 3 3.57 -19.38 -4.00
CA GLN A 3 4.25 -19.95 -5.15
C GLN A 3 4.80 -18.78 -5.98
N ARG A 4 6.12 -18.59 -5.93
CA ARG A 4 6.80 -17.60 -6.78
C ARG A 4 7.45 -18.35 -7.92
N ARG A 5 7.08 -17.98 -9.15
CA ARG A 5 7.73 -18.45 -10.37
C ARG A 5 8.63 -17.34 -10.91
N MET A 6 9.81 -17.72 -11.37
CA MET A 6 10.80 -16.81 -11.97
C MET A 6 11.02 -17.20 -13.42
N PHE A 7 11.50 -16.24 -14.22
CA PHE A 7 11.92 -16.45 -15.61
C PHE A 7 13.35 -15.95 -15.78
N SER A 8 14.18 -16.75 -16.44
CA SER A 8 15.58 -16.39 -16.70
C SER A 8 15.68 -15.48 -17.91
N ASN A 9 16.38 -14.36 -17.75
CA ASN A 9 16.70 -13.45 -18.84
C ASN A 9 17.48 -14.12 -19.98
N ARG A 10 18.17 -15.24 -19.71
CA ARG A 10 18.87 -16.01 -20.75
C ARG A 10 17.91 -16.58 -21.78
N ILE A 11 16.74 -17.00 -21.34
CA ILE A 11 15.70 -17.62 -22.18
C ILE A 11 14.88 -16.51 -22.83
N THR A 12 14.38 -15.57 -22.03
CA THR A 12 13.47 -14.51 -22.51
C THR A 12 14.15 -13.49 -23.43
N ASN A 13 15.47 -13.26 -23.28
CA ASN A 13 16.23 -12.41 -24.20
C ASN A 13 16.90 -13.21 -25.33
N SER A 14 16.63 -14.51 -25.44
CA SER A 14 17.19 -15.31 -26.53
C SER A 14 16.58 -14.93 -27.87
N ALA A 15 17.38 -15.04 -28.95
CA ALA A 15 16.89 -14.79 -30.30
C ALA A 15 15.74 -15.74 -30.70
N LYS A 16 15.73 -16.98 -30.19
CA LYS A 16 14.62 -17.94 -30.42
C LYS A 16 13.31 -17.36 -29.88
N PHE A 17 13.34 -16.83 -28.64
CA PHE A 17 12.19 -16.27 -27.95
C PHE A 17 11.68 -14.99 -28.60
N LEU A 18 12.59 -14.02 -28.82
CA LEU A 18 12.26 -12.71 -29.38
C LEU A 18 11.71 -12.77 -30.80
N LYS A 19 12.04 -13.82 -31.57
CA LYS A 19 11.51 -14.06 -32.92
C LYS A 19 10.09 -14.67 -32.93
N MET A 20 9.45 -14.90 -31.78
CA MET A 20 8.08 -15.43 -31.72
C MET A 20 7.04 -14.30 -31.74
N PRO A 21 5.80 -14.57 -32.19
CA PRO A 21 4.69 -13.64 -31.99
C PRO A 21 4.46 -13.30 -30.51
N LEU A 22 3.94 -12.10 -30.23
CA LEU A 22 3.66 -11.66 -28.85
C LEU A 22 2.65 -12.55 -28.15
N SER A 23 1.68 -13.12 -28.88
CA SER A 23 0.71 -14.08 -28.35
C SER A 23 1.38 -15.35 -27.81
N SER A 24 2.32 -15.92 -28.56
CA SER A 24 3.07 -17.11 -28.15
C SER A 24 4.04 -16.79 -26.99
N GLN A 25 4.67 -15.61 -27.00
CA GLN A 25 5.49 -15.15 -25.88
C GLN A 25 4.66 -14.99 -24.59
N ALA A 26 3.48 -14.38 -24.69
CA ALA A 26 2.57 -14.22 -23.56
C ALA A 26 2.12 -15.59 -23.02
N LEU A 27 1.72 -16.51 -23.93
CA LEU A 27 1.32 -17.87 -23.54
C LEU A 27 2.44 -18.57 -22.77
N TYR A 28 3.70 -18.48 -23.19
CA TYR A 28 4.83 -19.07 -22.46
C TYR A 28 4.93 -18.57 -21.00
N PHE A 29 4.78 -17.26 -20.78
CA PHE A 29 4.79 -16.71 -19.42
C PHE A 29 3.61 -17.22 -18.59
N HIS A 30 2.41 -17.28 -19.16
CA HIS A 30 1.25 -17.81 -18.46
C HIS A 30 1.39 -19.30 -18.13
N LEU A 31 1.91 -20.11 -19.06
CA LEU A 31 2.21 -21.52 -18.80
C LEU A 31 3.18 -21.67 -17.63
N GLY A 32 4.27 -20.89 -17.61
CA GLY A 32 5.25 -20.93 -16.52
C GLY A 32 4.72 -20.44 -15.17
N LEU A 33 3.74 -19.54 -15.15
CA LEU A 33 3.09 -19.10 -13.91
C LEU A 33 2.22 -20.20 -13.29
N HIS A 34 1.59 -21.03 -14.13
CA HIS A 34 0.64 -22.06 -13.72
C HIS A 34 1.22 -23.48 -13.68
N ALA A 35 2.48 -23.67 -14.07
CA ALA A 35 3.12 -24.96 -14.05
C ALA A 35 3.41 -25.49 -12.63
N ASP A 36 3.40 -26.82 -12.51
CA ASP A 36 3.79 -27.58 -11.34
C ASP A 36 5.30 -27.46 -11.05
N ASP A 37 5.76 -28.00 -9.93
CA ASP A 37 7.18 -28.00 -9.57
C ASP A 37 8.07 -28.83 -10.53
N ASP A 38 7.47 -29.74 -11.30
CA ASP A 38 8.11 -30.48 -12.39
C ASP A 38 8.08 -29.73 -13.74
N GLY A 39 7.47 -28.54 -13.82
CA GLY A 39 7.37 -27.78 -15.06
C GLY A 39 6.30 -28.29 -16.02
N ILE A 40 5.36 -29.10 -15.53
CA ILE A 40 4.22 -29.61 -16.30
C ILE A 40 3.00 -28.72 -16.04
N VAL A 41 2.21 -28.48 -17.08
CA VAL A 41 1.01 -27.64 -17.03
C VAL A 41 -0.05 -28.12 -18.01
N GLU A 42 -1.33 -28.00 -17.63
CA GLU A 42 -2.46 -28.19 -18.53
C GLU A 42 -2.63 -26.96 -19.43
N ALA A 43 -2.04 -26.98 -20.64
CA ALA A 43 -2.03 -25.79 -21.49
C ALA A 43 -3.42 -25.39 -21.97
N PHE A 44 -4.34 -26.34 -22.18
CA PHE A 44 -5.70 -26.05 -22.62
C PHE A 44 -6.40 -25.05 -21.69
N THR A 45 -6.33 -25.28 -20.38
CA THR A 45 -6.95 -24.40 -19.37
C THR A 45 -6.35 -22.99 -19.42
N ILE A 46 -5.02 -22.89 -19.57
CA ILE A 46 -4.32 -21.60 -19.59
C ILE A 46 -4.57 -20.84 -20.89
N MET A 47 -4.60 -21.53 -22.03
CA MET A 47 -4.95 -20.93 -23.31
C MET A 47 -6.35 -20.32 -23.27
N ARG A 48 -7.32 -20.98 -22.64
CA ARG A 48 -8.67 -20.44 -22.44
C ARG A 48 -8.69 -19.20 -21.56
N GLN A 49 -7.85 -19.13 -20.53
CA GLN A 49 -7.75 -17.96 -19.64
C GLN A 49 -7.12 -16.75 -20.34
N VAL A 50 -6.11 -16.97 -21.18
CA VAL A 50 -5.35 -15.91 -21.86
C VAL A 50 -5.98 -15.51 -23.20
N GLY A 51 -6.82 -16.39 -23.77
CA GLY A 51 -7.34 -16.21 -25.12
C GLY A 51 -6.32 -16.55 -26.21
N ALA A 52 -5.38 -17.46 -25.93
CA ALA A 52 -4.37 -17.90 -26.89
C ALA A 52 -4.92 -18.99 -27.83
N VAL A 53 -4.39 -19.04 -29.05
CA VAL A 53 -4.79 -20.03 -30.06
C VAL A 53 -3.86 -21.25 -29.97
N GLU A 54 -4.33 -22.43 -30.40
CA GLU A 54 -3.50 -23.65 -30.40
C GLU A 54 -2.23 -23.51 -31.25
N ASP A 55 -2.27 -22.69 -32.31
CA ASP A 55 -1.09 -22.38 -33.11
C ASP A 55 0.02 -21.68 -32.30
N ASP A 56 -0.33 -20.88 -31.29
CA ASP A 56 0.68 -20.29 -30.39
C ASP A 56 1.43 -21.37 -29.61
N LEU A 57 0.72 -22.39 -29.16
CA LEU A 57 1.32 -23.54 -28.47
C LEU A 57 2.19 -24.36 -29.42
N ARG A 58 1.74 -24.54 -30.67
CA ARG A 58 2.54 -25.23 -31.72
C ARG A 58 3.81 -24.45 -32.05
N ILE A 59 3.76 -23.12 -32.09
CA ILE A 59 4.96 -22.28 -32.29
C ILE A 59 5.94 -22.49 -31.13
N LEU A 60 5.45 -22.50 -29.88
CA LEU A 60 6.30 -22.78 -28.72
C LEU A 60 6.93 -24.17 -28.79
N ALA A 61 6.17 -25.18 -29.22
CA ALA A 61 6.66 -26.54 -29.40
C ALA A 61 7.71 -26.63 -30.52
N ALA A 62 7.46 -26.00 -31.66
CA ALA A 62 8.38 -25.95 -32.80
C ALA A 62 9.70 -25.24 -32.46
N LYS A 63 9.68 -24.30 -31.51
CA LYS A 63 10.87 -23.61 -31.01
C LYS A 63 11.51 -24.27 -29.77
N GLU A 64 11.02 -25.44 -29.38
CA GLU A 64 11.54 -26.26 -28.28
C GLU A 64 11.39 -25.63 -26.88
N PHE A 65 10.49 -24.65 -26.71
CA PHE A 65 10.19 -24.06 -25.40
C PHE A 65 9.23 -24.92 -24.57
N VAL A 66 8.43 -25.74 -25.24
CA VAL A 66 7.48 -26.67 -24.61
C VAL A 66 7.45 -27.98 -25.38
N VAL A 67 7.05 -29.05 -24.69
CA VAL A 67 6.77 -30.36 -25.28
C VAL A 67 5.33 -30.73 -24.95
N ILE A 68 4.54 -31.08 -25.96
CA ILE A 68 3.16 -31.54 -25.79
C ILE A 68 3.19 -33.03 -25.45
N LEU A 69 2.57 -33.41 -24.33
CA LEU A 69 2.63 -34.77 -23.78
C LEU A 69 1.42 -35.61 -24.18
N ASN A 70 0.24 -35.02 -24.39
CA ASN A 70 -0.98 -35.76 -24.73
C ASN A 70 -1.90 -34.96 -25.65
N THR A 71 -3.01 -35.60 -26.04
CA THR A 71 -4.10 -35.00 -26.82
C THR A 71 -4.81 -33.86 -26.08
N ASP A 72 -4.82 -33.89 -24.74
CA ASP A 72 -5.48 -32.86 -23.92
C ASP A 72 -4.59 -31.63 -23.69
N LEU A 73 -3.49 -31.51 -24.45
CA LEU A 73 -2.55 -30.40 -24.40
C LEU A 73 -1.91 -30.20 -23.01
N VAL A 74 -1.68 -31.28 -22.27
CA VAL A 74 -0.75 -31.27 -21.14
C VAL A 74 0.65 -31.07 -21.73
N THR A 75 1.36 -30.08 -21.21
CA THR A 75 2.63 -29.66 -21.76
C THR A 75 3.70 -29.57 -20.69
N PHE A 76 4.93 -29.88 -21.08
CA PHE A 76 6.12 -29.74 -20.27
C PHE A 76 6.94 -28.54 -20.76
N ILE A 77 7.36 -27.67 -19.85
CA ILE A 77 8.23 -26.54 -20.15
C ILE A 77 9.68 -27.02 -20.07
N THR A 78 10.37 -26.99 -21.21
CA THR A 78 11.73 -27.53 -21.33
C THR A 78 12.72 -26.80 -20.44
N ASP A 79 12.66 -25.47 -20.43
CA ASP A 79 13.59 -24.63 -19.67
C ASP A 79 13.18 -24.45 -18.19
N TRP A 80 12.30 -25.31 -17.66
CA TRP A 80 11.74 -25.13 -16.32
C TRP A 80 12.81 -25.07 -15.22
N SER A 81 13.84 -25.92 -15.30
CA SER A 81 14.91 -26.00 -14.29
C SER A 81 15.79 -24.74 -14.25
N GLU A 82 16.05 -24.11 -15.40
CA GLU A 82 16.79 -22.85 -15.52
C GLU A 82 15.95 -21.67 -15.00
N ASN A 83 14.63 -21.69 -15.25
CA ASN A 83 13.69 -20.69 -14.76
C ASN A 83 13.47 -20.80 -13.24
N ASN A 84 13.28 -22.03 -12.74
CA ASN A 84 12.80 -22.31 -11.39
C ASN A 84 13.63 -23.42 -10.74
N ARG A 85 14.71 -23.01 -10.05
CA ARG A 85 15.51 -23.95 -9.24
C ARG A 85 14.84 -24.22 -7.88
N ILE A 86 14.09 -25.31 -7.81
CA ILE A 86 13.37 -25.75 -6.60
C ILE A 86 14.26 -26.64 -5.74
N ARG A 87 14.19 -26.47 -4.41
CA ARG A 87 14.96 -27.27 -3.44
C ARG A 87 14.27 -28.63 -3.23
N ALA A 88 15.05 -29.72 -3.23
CA ALA A 88 14.53 -31.09 -3.17
C ALA A 88 13.64 -31.41 -1.96
N ASP A 89 13.81 -30.72 -0.83
CA ASP A 89 12.98 -30.88 0.39
C ASP A 89 11.60 -30.23 0.28
N ARG A 90 11.42 -29.32 -0.67
CA ARG A 90 10.16 -28.58 -0.86
C ARG A 90 9.39 -29.03 -2.08
N LYS A 91 10.02 -29.88 -2.90
CA LYS A 91 9.48 -30.30 -4.17
C LYS A 91 8.28 -31.22 -3.96
N VAL A 92 7.20 -30.94 -4.69
CA VAL A 92 6.06 -31.84 -4.85
C VAL A 92 6.15 -32.46 -6.26
N ASP A 93 5.97 -33.78 -6.35
CA ASP A 93 5.94 -34.46 -7.65
C ASP A 93 4.60 -34.18 -8.36
N SER A 94 4.66 -33.96 -9.67
CA SER A 94 3.47 -33.75 -10.51
C SER A 94 2.72 -35.05 -10.76
N ILE A 95 1.41 -34.92 -10.97
CA ILE A 95 0.49 -36.01 -11.34
C ILE A 95 0.91 -36.63 -12.70
N TYR A 96 1.45 -35.82 -13.61
CA TYR A 96 1.82 -36.23 -14.98
C TYR A 96 3.26 -36.74 -15.11
N LYS A 97 3.99 -36.90 -14.00
CA LYS A 97 5.39 -37.34 -13.98
C LYS A 97 5.63 -38.62 -14.79
N ASN A 98 4.74 -39.60 -14.67
CA ASN A 98 4.85 -40.86 -15.40
C ASN A 98 4.65 -40.70 -16.91
N MET A 99 3.84 -39.73 -17.33
CA MET A 99 3.62 -39.44 -18.75
C MET A 99 4.83 -38.73 -19.34
N LEU A 100 5.40 -37.76 -18.61
CA LEU A 100 6.63 -37.09 -19.00
C LEU A 100 7.77 -38.10 -19.22
N LEU A 101 7.99 -39.02 -18.28
CA LEU A 101 9.06 -40.02 -18.39
C LEU A 101 8.90 -41.00 -19.57
N LYS A 102 7.67 -41.23 -20.06
CA LYS A 102 7.42 -42.07 -21.24
C LYS A 102 7.85 -41.39 -22.54
N ILE A 103 7.68 -40.07 -22.61
CA ILE A 103 7.91 -39.29 -23.82
C ILE A 103 9.33 -38.74 -23.83
N LEU A 104 9.80 -38.26 -22.68
CA LEU A 104 11.11 -37.66 -22.50
C LEU A 104 11.83 -38.31 -21.30
N PRO A 105 12.45 -39.49 -21.51
CA PRO A 105 13.19 -40.19 -20.44
C PRO A 105 14.45 -39.44 -19.99
N GLU A 106 14.96 -38.53 -20.83
CA GLU A 106 16.15 -37.70 -20.54
C GLU A 106 15.86 -36.50 -19.64
N ALA A 107 14.59 -36.22 -19.30
CA ALA A 107 14.24 -35.08 -18.46
C ALA A 107 14.88 -35.20 -17.07
N GLU A 108 15.73 -34.23 -16.70
CA GLU A 108 16.39 -34.17 -15.39
C GLU A 108 15.41 -33.77 -14.28
N ILE A 109 14.64 -34.74 -13.78
CA ILE A 109 13.69 -34.53 -12.69
C ILE A 109 14.38 -34.69 -11.33
N ILE A 110 14.42 -33.62 -10.53
CA ILE A 110 14.95 -33.64 -9.15
C ILE A 110 14.13 -34.60 -8.29
N LYS A 111 14.75 -35.57 -7.60
CA LYS A 111 13.99 -36.43 -6.67
C LYS A 111 13.71 -35.70 -5.36
N PRO A 112 12.48 -35.76 -4.80
CA PRO A 112 12.20 -35.17 -3.51
C PRO A 112 13.03 -35.87 -2.42
N LYS A 113 13.68 -35.09 -1.55
CA LYS A 113 14.54 -35.63 -0.49
C LYS A 113 14.30 -34.88 0.82
N PRO A 114 14.00 -35.59 1.93
CA PRO A 114 13.87 -34.95 3.22
C PRO A 114 15.22 -34.36 3.65
N ARG A 115 15.13 -33.26 4.38
CA ARG A 115 16.29 -32.59 4.98
C ARG A 115 16.96 -33.49 6.01
N ALA A 116 18.29 -33.63 5.91
CA ALA A 116 19.07 -34.43 6.86
C ALA A 116 19.04 -33.85 8.28
N ASP A 117 18.83 -32.54 8.40
CA ASP A 117 18.73 -31.78 9.64
C ASP A 117 17.39 -31.99 10.39
N THR A 118 16.36 -32.56 9.76
CA THR A 118 15.03 -32.73 10.38
C THR A 118 14.93 -33.96 11.30
N GLY A 119 16.02 -34.70 11.51
CA GLY A 119 16.05 -35.92 12.34
C GLY A 119 16.73 -35.80 13.71
N LYS A 120 17.31 -34.65 14.09
CA LYS A 120 17.89 -34.47 15.43
C LYS A 120 17.01 -33.56 16.29
N PRO A 121 16.47 -34.03 17.42
CA PRO A 121 15.82 -33.16 18.41
C PRO A 121 16.92 -32.42 19.20
N THR A 122 17.70 -31.59 18.53
CA THR A 122 18.63 -30.68 19.21
C THR A 122 17.90 -29.38 19.48
N GLY A 123 17.55 -29.19 20.76
CA GLY A 123 17.14 -27.97 21.44
C GLY A 123 16.63 -26.81 20.59
N ARG A 124 15.34 -26.49 20.75
CA ARG A 124 14.82 -25.18 20.35
C ARG A 124 15.69 -24.09 20.99
N PRO A 125 16.37 -23.22 20.24
CA PRO A 125 16.96 -22.04 20.83
C PRO A 125 15.82 -21.19 21.39
N LEU A 126 15.88 -20.89 22.69
CA LEU A 126 14.90 -20.06 23.39
C LEU A 126 15.10 -18.56 23.09
N ASP A 127 15.62 -18.21 21.92
CA ASP A 127 15.86 -16.84 21.50
C ASP A 127 14.89 -16.45 20.39
N ASN A 128 13.87 -15.72 20.83
CA ASN A 128 13.07 -14.74 20.09
C ASN A 128 12.68 -15.10 18.66
N GLN A 129 11.42 -15.50 18.54
CA GLN A 129 10.60 -15.48 17.34
C GLN A 129 10.79 -14.16 16.56
N TRP A 130 11.74 -14.14 15.63
CA TRP A 130 11.63 -13.28 14.46
C TRP A 130 10.64 -13.96 13.52
N THR A 131 9.35 -13.76 13.79
CA THR A 131 8.33 -13.98 12.78
C THR A 131 8.71 -13.09 11.62
N ALA A 132 9.21 -13.70 10.54
CA ALA A 132 9.44 -13.01 9.29
C ALA A 132 8.08 -12.50 8.82
N GLN A 133 7.75 -11.26 9.17
CA GLN A 133 6.68 -10.53 8.52
C GLN A 133 7.00 -10.56 7.04
N VAL A 134 6.13 -11.25 6.30
CA VAL A 134 6.13 -11.34 4.85
C VAL A 134 6.22 -9.92 4.33
N ARG A 135 7.41 -9.50 3.90
CA ARG A 135 7.58 -8.27 3.13
C ARG A 135 6.88 -8.53 1.81
N LEU A 136 5.64 -8.03 1.69
CA LEU A 136 4.98 -7.86 0.40
C LEU A 136 5.95 -7.15 -0.55
N GLY A 137 5.95 -7.60 -1.80
CA GLY A 137 6.86 -7.16 -2.85
C GLY A 137 7.00 -5.65 -2.86
N LYS A 138 8.19 -5.17 -2.52
CA LYS A 138 8.62 -3.83 -2.90
C LYS A 138 9.26 -4.01 -4.26
N ASP A 139 8.48 -3.75 -5.29
CA ASP A 139 8.99 -3.57 -6.65
C ASP A 139 10.09 -2.53 -6.59
N ARG A 140 11.32 -3.01 -6.83
CA ARG A 140 12.48 -2.14 -6.99
C ARG A 140 12.31 -1.50 -8.37
N LEU A 141 11.74 -0.30 -8.39
CA LEU A 141 11.88 0.60 -9.51
C LEU A 141 13.37 0.82 -9.75
N GLY A 142 13.83 0.34 -10.91
CA GLY A 142 15.19 0.46 -11.38
C GLY A 142 15.63 1.92 -11.36
N LYS A 143 16.81 2.15 -10.80
CA LYS A 143 17.52 3.42 -10.94
C LYS A 143 18.90 3.09 -11.47
N ASP A 144 18.98 3.04 -12.79
CA ASP A 144 20.23 2.94 -13.51
C ASP A 144 20.95 4.28 -13.41
N SER A 145 22.15 4.29 -12.81
CA SER A 145 23.36 4.84 -13.44
C SER A 145 24.54 4.80 -12.48
N LYS A 146 25.50 3.94 -12.85
CA LYS A 146 26.96 4.13 -12.82
C LYS A 146 27.56 4.97 -11.67
N THR A 147 28.20 4.31 -10.71
CA THR A 147 29.67 4.32 -10.59
C THR A 147 30.12 3.25 -9.60
N ILE A 148 31.07 2.44 -10.03
CA ILE A 148 31.84 1.53 -9.20
C ILE A 148 32.93 2.42 -8.58
N ASP A 149 33.02 2.48 -7.25
CA ASP A 149 34.27 2.20 -6.54
C ASP A 149 34.18 2.46 -5.01
N GLN A 150 34.68 1.46 -4.29
CA GLN A 150 35.12 1.45 -2.90
C GLN A 150 34.06 1.55 -1.79
N VAL A 151 33.64 0.35 -1.38
CA VAL A 151 33.09 0.02 -0.07
C VAL A 151 34.10 0.41 1.03
N GLN A 152 33.86 1.53 1.71
CA GLN A 152 34.29 1.70 3.10
C GLN A 152 33.08 1.47 4.01
N LYS A 153 33.19 0.49 4.91
CA LYS A 153 32.21 0.24 5.97
C LYS A 153 31.95 1.56 6.72
N PRO A 154 30.69 1.88 7.11
CA PRO A 154 30.41 3.14 7.80
C PRO A 154 31.20 3.18 9.11
N ASN A 155 32.12 4.14 9.18
CA ASN A 155 32.95 4.42 10.33
C ASN A 155 32.04 4.65 11.56
N ARG A 156 32.18 3.82 12.61
CA ARG A 156 31.34 3.86 13.82
C ARG A 156 31.33 5.26 14.45
N ASP A 157 32.42 6.00 14.30
CA ASP A 157 32.60 7.34 14.84
C ASP A 157 31.70 8.39 14.16
N ARG A 158 31.32 8.22 12.89
CA ARG A 158 30.41 9.16 12.22
C ARG A 158 28.97 9.01 12.67
N VAL A 159 28.56 7.80 13.06
CA VAL A 159 27.19 7.51 13.49
C VAL A 159 26.93 8.08 14.88
N SER A 160 27.93 8.04 15.77
CA SER A 160 27.81 8.58 17.14
C SER A 160 27.67 10.11 17.15
N HIS A 161 28.43 10.84 16.34
CA HIS A 161 28.30 12.30 16.23
C HIS A 161 26.94 12.73 15.68
N LEU A 162 26.40 12.00 14.69
CA LEU A 162 25.07 12.26 14.13
C LEU A 162 23.94 11.99 15.14
N GLU A 163 24.08 10.96 15.98
CA GLU A 163 23.10 10.65 17.01
C GLU A 163 23.10 11.70 18.12
N ASN A 164 24.27 12.18 18.53
CA ASN A 164 24.41 13.27 19.51
C ASN A 164 23.78 14.59 19.00
N ASP A 165 23.98 14.92 17.74
CA ASP A 165 23.40 16.14 17.15
C ASP A 165 21.88 16.02 16.98
N PHE A 166 21.40 14.83 16.60
CA PHE A 166 19.96 14.56 16.56
C PHE A 166 19.34 14.67 17.96
N ASP A 167 19.99 14.17 19.00
CA ASP A 167 19.45 14.21 20.36
C ASP A 167 19.29 15.63 20.90
N LYS A 168 20.20 16.55 20.54
CA LYS A 168 20.05 17.99 20.82
C LYS A 168 18.81 18.56 20.15
N LEU A 169 18.60 18.28 18.85
CA LEU A 169 17.43 18.72 18.10
C LEU A 169 16.13 18.10 18.63
N TRP A 170 16.17 16.83 18.99
CA TRP A 170 15.04 16.09 19.56
C TRP A 170 14.64 16.64 20.94
N SER A 171 15.61 17.12 21.72
CA SER A 171 15.34 17.81 22.99
C SER A 171 14.51 19.08 22.79
N LEU A 172 14.77 19.83 21.71
CA LEU A 172 14.07 21.09 21.38
C LEU A 172 12.61 20.89 20.95
N TYR A 173 12.20 19.70 20.50
CA TYR A 173 10.81 19.44 20.08
C TYR A 173 9.82 19.49 21.27
N PRO A 174 8.54 19.89 21.10
CA PRO A 174 7.54 19.86 22.17
C PRO A 174 7.41 18.47 22.85
N THR A 175 7.57 18.42 24.18
CA THR A 175 7.68 17.18 24.97
C THR A 175 6.48 16.26 24.86
N GLY A 176 5.26 16.81 24.79
CA GLY A 176 4.03 16.02 24.71
C GLY A 176 3.78 15.29 23.38
N ARG A 177 4.64 15.47 22.36
CA ARG A 177 4.48 14.85 21.02
C ARG A 177 5.76 14.21 20.47
N LYS A 178 6.73 13.90 21.35
CA LYS A 178 7.98 13.19 21.02
C LYS A 178 7.74 11.69 20.78
N GLN A 179 7.01 11.34 19.73
CA GLN A 179 6.72 9.96 19.36
C GLN A 179 7.59 9.50 18.18
N GLY A 180 8.02 8.23 18.20
CA GLY A 180 8.70 7.60 17.08
C GLY A 180 10.16 8.02 16.85
N ARG A 181 10.97 8.16 17.91
CA ARG A 181 12.41 8.55 17.85
C ARG A 181 13.21 7.83 16.76
N LYS A 182 13.08 6.50 16.64
CA LYS A 182 13.80 5.71 15.62
C LYS A 182 13.47 6.12 14.18
N LYS A 183 12.19 6.42 13.91
CA LYS A 183 11.73 6.88 12.59
C LYS A 183 12.21 8.31 12.31
N ALA A 184 12.15 9.18 13.32
CA ALA A 184 12.68 10.54 13.24
C ALA A 184 14.19 10.57 12.96
N PHE A 185 14.97 9.72 13.63
CA PHE A 185 16.41 9.62 13.41
C PHE A 185 16.75 9.12 11.99
N ALA A 186 16.02 8.14 11.47
CA ALA A 186 16.19 7.69 10.09
C ALA A 186 15.88 8.78 9.06
N ALA A 187 14.86 9.61 9.32
CA ALA A 187 14.54 10.76 8.49
C ALA A 187 15.61 11.86 8.57
N TYR A 188 16.13 12.14 9.78
CA TYR A 188 17.27 13.04 9.97
C TYR A 188 18.52 12.58 9.20
N GLN A 189 18.86 11.29 9.26
CA GLN A 189 19.97 10.73 8.48
C GLN A 189 19.76 10.91 6.97
N ARG A 190 18.51 10.83 6.49
CA ARG A 190 18.18 11.08 5.08
C ARG A 190 18.35 12.56 4.73
N ALA A 191 17.90 13.48 5.59
CA ALA A 191 18.06 14.91 5.39
C ALA A 191 19.54 15.33 5.29
N ILE A 192 20.39 14.81 6.19
CA ILE A 192 21.84 15.07 6.14
C ILE A 192 22.48 14.51 4.86
N LYS A 193 22.06 13.32 4.42
CA LYS A 193 22.52 12.76 3.13
C LYS A 193 22.06 13.58 1.92
N ASN A 194 20.91 14.24 2.03
CA ASN A 194 20.37 15.13 1.01
C ASN A 194 20.98 16.55 1.04
N GLY A 195 21.85 16.86 2.02
CA GLY A 195 22.54 18.15 2.13
C GLY A 195 21.87 19.18 3.06
N THR A 196 20.83 18.80 3.81
CA THR A 196 20.23 19.70 4.80
C THR A 196 21.20 19.97 5.94
N THR A 197 21.26 21.22 6.42
CA THR A 197 22.12 21.60 7.55
C THR A 197 21.38 21.48 8.88
N ASN A 198 22.06 21.05 9.95
CA ASN A 198 21.50 20.97 11.31
C ASN A 198 20.84 22.28 11.78
N LYS A 199 21.40 23.43 11.38
CA LYS A 199 20.86 24.77 11.66
C LYS A 199 19.46 24.98 11.06
N GLN A 200 19.23 24.53 9.82
CA GLN A 200 17.92 24.67 9.17
C GLN A 200 16.84 23.89 9.91
N ILE A 201 17.18 22.68 10.37
CA ILE A 201 16.26 21.86 11.16
C ILE A 201 15.97 22.51 12.52
N GLN A 202 17.00 23.07 13.16
CA GLN A 202 16.84 23.81 14.41
C GLN A 202 15.91 25.02 14.26
N ASP A 203 16.10 25.83 13.22
CA ASP A 203 15.28 27.01 12.94
C ASP A 203 13.82 26.62 12.67
N GLY A 204 13.60 25.53 11.92
CA GLY A 204 12.28 24.96 11.70
C GLY A 204 11.57 24.55 13.00
N ILE A 205 12.27 23.92 13.94
CA ILE A 205 11.68 23.54 15.25
C ILE A 205 11.31 24.79 16.06
N VAL A 206 12.15 25.83 16.03
CA VAL A 206 11.90 27.09 16.74
C VAL A 206 10.68 27.81 16.16
N ASN A 207 10.58 27.87 14.83
CA ASN A 207 9.44 28.49 14.16
C ASN A 207 8.14 27.72 14.40
N TYR A 208 8.20 26.39 14.36
CA TYR A 208 7.05 25.54 14.69
C TYR A 208 6.55 25.75 16.12
N LYS A 209 7.46 25.91 17.09
CA LYS A 209 7.10 26.26 18.47
C LYS A 209 6.43 27.63 18.58
N LYS A 210 6.85 28.62 17.78
CA LYS A 210 6.21 29.94 17.75
C LYS A 210 4.80 29.85 17.18
N GLU A 211 4.62 29.10 16.10
CA GLU A 211 3.32 28.86 15.48
C GLU A 211 2.32 28.24 16.47
N ILE A 212 2.71 27.17 17.17
CA ILE A 212 1.86 26.53 18.18
C ILE A 212 1.39 27.52 19.26
N LYS A 213 2.27 28.44 19.68
CA LYS A 213 1.94 29.47 20.68
C LYS A 213 0.95 30.51 20.15
N ILE A 214 1.14 30.97 18.91
CA ILE A 214 0.30 32.00 18.28
C ILE A 214 -1.08 31.43 17.92
N GLN A 215 -1.12 30.23 17.34
CA GLN A 215 -2.34 29.55 16.93
C GLN A 215 -3.12 28.94 18.10
N LYS A 216 -2.52 28.85 19.30
CA LYS A 216 -3.08 28.14 20.47
C LYS A 216 -3.59 26.73 20.11
N THR A 217 -2.83 26.03 19.28
CA THR A 217 -3.22 24.72 18.74
C THR A 217 -3.31 23.70 19.88
N PRO A 218 -4.41 22.91 19.99
CA PRO A 218 -4.49 21.87 21.00
C PRO A 218 -3.43 20.79 20.79
N ILE A 219 -2.98 20.15 21.87
CA ILE A 219 -1.89 19.17 21.85
C ILE A 219 -2.15 18.00 20.87
N ASN A 220 -3.42 17.66 20.63
CA ASN A 220 -3.84 16.59 19.73
C ASN A 220 -3.56 16.89 18.25
N TYR A 221 -3.46 18.18 17.87
CA TYR A 221 -3.23 18.63 16.50
C TYR A 221 -1.76 19.00 16.24
N ILE A 222 -0.92 19.04 17.27
CA ILE A 222 0.52 19.20 17.10
C ILE A 222 1.08 17.93 16.43
N LYS A 223 1.86 18.07 15.36
CA LYS A 223 2.45 16.93 14.63
C LYS A 223 3.30 16.08 15.59
N GLN A 224 3.27 14.77 15.41
CA GLN A 224 4.18 13.88 16.12
C GLN A 224 5.62 14.11 15.63
N GLY A 225 6.61 14.01 16.51
CA GLY A 225 8.02 14.23 16.15
C GLY A 225 8.47 13.38 14.95
N SER A 226 8.12 12.08 14.90
CA SER A 226 8.41 11.25 13.74
C SER A 226 7.83 11.77 12.43
N THR A 227 6.61 12.32 12.46
CA THR A 227 5.93 12.85 11.27
C THR A 227 6.54 14.18 10.84
N TRP A 228 6.88 15.04 11.80
CA TRP A 228 7.52 16.33 11.53
C TRP A 228 8.88 16.15 10.85
N PHE A 229 9.71 15.22 11.34
CA PHE A 229 11.00 14.93 10.71
C PHE A 229 10.87 14.18 9.38
N PHE A 230 9.88 13.29 9.24
CA PHE A 230 9.70 12.50 8.02
C PHE A 230 9.21 13.33 6.84
N ASN A 231 8.35 14.32 7.10
CA ASN A 231 7.80 15.22 6.08
C ASN A 231 8.70 16.43 5.78
N GLU A 232 9.90 16.50 6.37
CA GLU A 232 10.82 17.62 6.17
C GLU A 232 10.19 18.99 6.51
N CYS A 233 9.33 19.02 7.54
CA CYS A 233 8.53 20.20 7.93
C CYS A 233 9.36 21.42 8.38
N TRP A 234 10.68 21.34 8.40
CA TRP A 234 11.56 22.51 8.56
C TRP A 234 11.58 23.40 7.31
N SER A 235 11.16 22.88 6.15
CA SER A 235 11.02 23.62 4.89
C SER A 235 9.60 24.19 4.66
N ASP A 236 8.67 23.94 5.59
CA ASP A 236 7.29 24.42 5.48
C ASP A 236 7.19 25.93 5.77
N GLU A 237 6.20 26.60 5.17
CA GLU A 237 5.85 27.99 5.48
C GLU A 237 5.05 28.06 6.80
N PHE A 238 5.52 28.84 7.77
CA PHE A 238 4.90 28.96 9.10
C PHE A 238 3.94 30.16 9.17
N ASN A 239 2.73 29.94 9.65
CA ASN A 239 1.71 30.98 9.76
C ASN A 239 1.72 31.66 11.14
N PHE A 240 2.18 32.91 11.19
CA PHE A 240 2.23 33.71 12.43
C PHE A 240 1.00 34.61 12.64
N THR A 241 -0.07 34.41 11.88
CA THR A 241 -1.32 35.16 12.05
C THR A 241 -2.13 34.58 13.21
N PRO A 242 -2.64 35.39 14.16
CA PRO A 242 -3.48 34.87 15.24
C PRO A 242 -4.78 34.28 14.66
N PRO A 243 -5.36 33.26 15.30
CA PRO A 243 -6.58 32.63 14.80
C PRO A 243 -7.72 33.65 14.82
N THR A 244 -8.21 34.04 13.65
CA THR A 244 -9.42 34.86 13.52
C THR A 244 -10.59 34.04 14.07
N GLN A 245 -11.26 34.53 15.12
CA GLN A 245 -12.48 33.92 15.62
C GLN A 245 -13.57 34.06 14.56
N LYS A 246 -13.73 33.05 13.70
CA LYS A 246 -14.95 32.93 12.90
C LYS A 246 -16.06 32.52 13.88
N ARG A 247 -16.91 33.48 14.27
CA ARG A 247 -18.22 33.16 14.85
C ARG A 247 -19.00 32.42 13.77
N ASN A 248 -19.42 31.21 14.09
CA ASN A 248 -20.14 30.33 13.17
C ASN A 248 -21.38 31.05 12.60
N GLY A 249 -21.39 31.25 11.28
CA GLY A 249 -22.61 31.19 10.47
C GLY A 249 -23.68 32.28 10.64
N ARG A 250 -23.34 33.56 10.84
CA ARG A 250 -24.23 34.66 10.46
C ARG A 250 -23.42 35.78 9.81
N GLU A 251 -23.70 36.07 8.54
CA GLU A 251 -23.39 37.40 8.01
C GLU A 251 -24.06 38.42 8.91
N VAL A 252 -23.29 39.40 9.39
CA VAL A 252 -23.88 40.61 9.98
C VAL A 252 -24.45 41.39 8.80
N VAL A 253 -25.62 40.98 8.31
CA VAL A 253 -26.44 41.84 7.48
C VAL A 253 -26.82 42.99 8.40
N GLN A 254 -26.29 44.17 8.16
CA GLN A 254 -26.86 45.38 8.74
C GLN A 254 -28.30 45.45 8.22
N LYS A 255 -29.27 45.05 9.04
CA LYS A 255 -30.66 45.31 8.75
C LYS A 255 -30.88 46.78 9.03
N GLU A 256 -31.01 47.59 7.98
CA GLU A 256 -31.58 48.92 8.13
C GLU A 256 -32.95 48.73 8.80
N THR A 257 -33.08 49.25 10.02
CA THR A 257 -34.37 49.28 10.70
C THR A 257 -35.25 50.26 9.95
N LEU A 258 -36.47 49.84 9.61
CA LEU A 258 -37.47 50.71 8.99
C LEU A 258 -37.57 52.02 9.80
N PRO A 259 -37.50 53.19 9.14
CA PRO A 259 -37.65 54.48 9.81
C PRO A 259 -38.93 54.53 10.65
N ASP A 260 -38.94 55.31 11.73
CA ASP A 260 -40.07 55.31 12.67
C ASP A 260 -41.43 55.68 12.05
N TRP A 261 -41.43 56.34 10.89
CA TRP A 261 -42.66 56.63 10.14
C TRP A 261 -43.27 55.42 9.40
N ALA A 262 -42.54 54.30 9.27
CA ALA A 262 -42.95 53.10 8.52
C ALA A 262 -43.36 51.91 9.40
N LYS A 263 -43.49 52.11 10.72
CA LYS A 263 -44.08 51.13 11.64
C LYS A 263 -45.52 51.56 11.89
N GLU A 264 -46.48 50.93 11.22
CA GLU A 264 -47.90 51.16 11.49
C GLU A 264 -48.31 50.47 12.80
N ASP A 265 -48.96 51.23 13.70
CA ASP A 265 -49.44 50.78 15.02
C ASP A 265 -50.62 49.79 14.88
N HIS A 266 -50.35 48.56 14.48
CA HIS A 266 -51.33 47.49 14.53
C HIS A 266 -51.38 46.88 15.95
N VAL A 267 -52.40 47.28 16.71
CA VAL A 267 -52.80 46.63 17.95
C VAL A 267 -53.47 45.29 17.58
N GLU A 268 -52.82 44.17 17.88
CA GLU A 268 -53.38 42.82 17.63
C GLU A 268 -54.55 42.53 18.60
N GLU A 269 -55.76 42.35 18.07
CA GLU A 269 -56.91 41.83 18.82
C GLU A 269 -56.71 40.33 19.13
N GLU A 270 -56.85 39.95 20.40
CA GLU A 270 -56.68 38.57 20.87
C GLU A 270 -57.71 37.61 20.24
N LYS A 271 -57.23 36.53 19.63
CA LYS A 271 -58.09 35.52 18.98
C LYS A 271 -58.80 34.64 20.03
N PRO A 272 -60.11 34.35 19.90
CA PRO A 272 -60.84 33.53 20.87
C PRO A 272 -60.34 32.08 20.95
N ASN A 273 -60.34 31.56 22.18
CA ASN A 273 -59.78 30.26 22.58
C ASN A 273 -60.53 29.08 21.92
N ASP A 274 -59.84 27.97 21.66
CA ASP A 274 -60.35 26.87 20.80
C ASP A 274 -61.52 26.07 21.43
N GLU A 275 -61.77 26.20 22.74
CA GLU A 275 -62.98 25.68 23.39
C GLU A 275 -64.25 26.41 22.94
N ASP A 276 -64.19 27.72 22.71
CA ASP A 276 -65.35 28.52 22.29
C ASP A 276 -65.78 28.17 20.87
N LYS A 277 -64.82 27.84 19.99
CA LYS A 277 -65.09 27.36 18.64
C LYS A 277 -65.77 25.99 18.66
N SER A 278 -65.33 25.12 19.56
CA SER A 278 -65.87 23.76 19.68
C SER A 278 -67.32 23.78 20.18
N ASN A 279 -67.63 24.63 21.17
CA ASN A 279 -68.99 24.82 21.67
C ASN A 279 -69.91 25.42 20.60
N ARG A 280 -69.43 26.39 19.82
CA ARG A 280 -70.19 26.99 18.71
C ARG A 280 -70.55 25.97 17.61
N ILE A 281 -69.65 25.03 17.33
CA ILE A 281 -69.88 23.96 16.35
C ILE A 281 -70.90 22.94 16.88
N ALA A 282 -70.82 22.57 18.16
CA ALA A 282 -71.79 21.65 18.77
C ALA A 282 -73.21 22.25 18.77
N GLU A 283 -73.35 23.54 19.08
CA GLU A 283 -74.63 24.25 19.07
C GLU A 283 -75.23 24.35 17.65
N LEU A 284 -74.40 24.55 16.62
CA LEU A 284 -74.83 24.54 15.22
C LEU A 284 -75.30 23.15 14.76
N MET A 285 -74.63 22.08 15.19
CA MET A 285 -75.04 20.71 14.84
C MET A 285 -76.36 20.32 15.51
N GLU A 286 -76.62 20.78 16.74
CA GLU A 286 -77.89 20.53 17.43
C GLU A 286 -79.07 21.30 16.81
N GLN A 287 -78.82 22.49 16.25
CA GLN A 287 -79.84 23.26 15.52
C GLN A 287 -80.21 22.63 14.16
N ILE A 288 -79.30 21.90 13.53
CA ILE A 288 -79.56 21.19 12.26
C ILE A 288 -80.45 19.96 12.49
N ASN A 289 -80.20 19.18 13.55
CA ASN A 289 -80.98 17.97 13.87
C ASN A 289 -82.39 18.23 14.46
N LYS A 290 -82.71 19.48 14.84
CA LYS A 290 -84.05 19.87 15.34
C LYS A 290 -84.98 20.45 14.26
N LYS A 291 -84.55 20.49 12.99
CA LYS A 291 -85.33 21.05 11.86
C LYS A 291 -85.74 20.04 10.77
N GLU A 292 -85.59 18.74 11.02
CA GLU A 292 -86.23 17.66 10.23
C GLU A 292 -87.45 17.08 10.96
#